data_AF-A0A3N6B022-F1
#
_entry.id   AF-A0A3N6B022-F1
#
_cell.length_a   1.000
_cell.length_b   1.000
_cell.length_c   1.000
_cell.angle_alpha   90.00
_cell.angle_beta   90.00
_cell.angle_gamma   90.00
#
_symmetry.space_group_name_H-M   'P 1'
#
loop_
_entity.id
_entity.type
_entity.pdbx_description
1 polymer ?
#
loop_
_entity_poly.entity_id
_entity_poly.type
_entity_poly.pdbx_seq_one_letter_code
_entity_poly.pdbx_strand_id
1 'polypeptide(L)'
;MPKRICVLNGGGDCPGLNAVIRAVVKSAIIRHGWEVWGSEDSFDGFIKPGKMPRLTFDSVRGILPRGGTILGTTNKGNPFRYPE
;
A
#
# COMPACT_ATOMS: atom_id res chain seq x y z
N MET A 1 -3.87 14.37 -17.31
CA MET A 1 -3.57 13.01 -16.80
C MET A 1 -3.88 12.98 -15.31
N PRO A 2 -4.50 11.92 -14.76
CA PRO A 2 -4.76 11.82 -13.33
C PRO A 2 -3.44 11.75 -12.54
N LYS A 3 -3.39 12.40 -11.37
CA LYS A 3 -2.24 12.27 -10.47
C LYS A 3 -2.19 10.83 -9.92
N ARG A 4 -0.99 10.38 -9.55
CA ARG A 4 -0.74 9.03 -9.03
C ARG A 4 -0.09 9.12 -7.66
N ILE A 5 -0.51 8.26 -6.75
CA ILE A 5 0.12 8.08 -5.44
C ILE A 5 0.44 6.60 -5.21
N CYS A 6 1.47 6.33 -4.41
CA CYS A 6 1.83 5.00 -3.95
C CYS A 6 1.64 4.91 -2.43
N VAL A 7 1.08 3.80 -1.95
CA VAL A 7 0.90 3.49 -0.52
C VAL A 7 1.79 2.32 -0.17
N LEU A 8 2.56 2.46 0.91
CA LEU A 8 3.39 1.40 1.46
C LEU A 8 3.34 1.48 2.99
N ASN A 9 3.45 0.33 3.66
CA ASN A 9 3.53 0.25 5.11
C ASN A 9 4.95 -0.18 5.46
N GLY A 10 5.71 0.70 6.12
CA GLY A 10 7.06 0.41 6.59
C GLY A 10 7.07 0.02 8.07
N GLY A 11 7.95 -0.92 8.45
CA GLY A 11 8.15 -1.30 9.85
C GLY A 11 7.34 -2.53 10.26
N GLY A 12 6.89 -2.52 11.52
CA GLY A 12 6.08 -3.60 12.09
C GLY A 12 4.60 -3.47 11.73
N ASP A 13 3.89 -4.59 11.75
CA ASP A 13 2.45 -4.62 11.52
C ASP A 13 1.67 -4.12 12.74
N CYS A 14 0.54 -3.46 12.51
CA CYS A 14 -0.30 -2.87 13.55
C CYS A 14 -1.79 -2.96 13.20
N PRO A 15 -2.68 -3.24 14.17
CA PRO A 15 -4.12 -3.20 13.94
C PRO A 15 -4.57 -1.86 13.33
N GLY A 16 -5.36 -1.93 12.27
CA GLY A 16 -5.97 -0.75 11.63
C GLY A 16 -5.26 -0.25 10.35
N LEU A 17 -4.10 -0.79 9.98
CA LEU A 17 -3.43 -0.43 8.72
C LEU A 17 -4.33 -0.66 7.49
N ASN A 18 -5.12 -1.74 7.48
CA ASN A 18 -6.13 -1.97 6.43
C ASN A 18 -7.19 -0.86 6.37
N ALA A 19 -7.59 -0.29 7.51
CA ALA A 19 -8.53 0.82 7.55
C ALA A 19 -7.91 2.10 6.95
N VAL A 20 -6.63 2.37 7.24
CA VAL A 20 -5.88 3.49 6.67
C VAL A 20 -5.72 3.34 5.16
N ILE A 21 -5.27 2.17 4.67
CA ILE A 21 -5.16 1.89 3.23
C ILE A 21 -6.51 2.13 2.54
N ARG A 22 -7.59 1.59 3.10
CA ARG A 22 -8.95 1.79 2.54
C ARG A 22 -9.35 3.26 2.51
N ALA A 23 -9.06 4.02 3.57
CA ALA A 23 -9.38 5.45 3.63
C ALA A 23 -8.64 6.25 2.55
N VAL A 24 -7.33 6.01 2.40
CA VAL A 24 -6.50 6.64 1.36
C VAL A 24 -7.03 6.32 -0.04
N VAL A 25 -7.24 5.03 -0.33
CA VAL A 25 -7.72 4.57 -1.65
C VAL A 25 -9.06 5.19 -2.00
N LYS A 26 -10.05 5.14 -1.09
CA LYS A 26 -11.38 5.71 -1.35
C LYS A 26 -11.32 7.23 -1.48
N SER A 27 -10.54 7.93 -0.65
CA SER A 27 -10.43 9.39 -0.73
C SER A 27 -9.77 9.84 -2.03
N ALA A 28 -8.65 9.23 -2.40
CA ALA A 28 -7.91 9.53 -3.62
C ALA A 28 -8.78 9.34 -4.88
N ILE A 29 -9.52 8.23 -4.95
CA ILE A 29 -10.38 7.93 -6.11
C ILE A 29 -11.62 8.84 -6.12
N ILE A 30 -12.38 8.93 -5.02
CA ILE A 30 -13.67 9.64 -5.00
C ILE A 30 -13.49 11.16 -5.05
N ARG A 31 -12.58 11.72 -4.25
CA ARG A 31 -12.46 13.18 -4.07
C ARG A 31 -11.52 13.82 -5.07
N HIS A 32 -10.53 13.08 -5.56
CA HIS A 32 -9.45 13.66 -6.34
C HIS A 32 -9.29 13.04 -7.73
N GLY A 33 -9.97 11.93 -8.04
CA GLY A 33 -9.82 11.22 -9.31
C GLY A 33 -8.39 10.72 -9.56
N TRP A 34 -7.66 10.39 -8.49
CA TRP A 34 -6.27 9.92 -8.57
C TRP A 34 -6.20 8.40 -8.74
N GLU A 35 -5.09 7.93 -9.31
CA GLU A 35 -4.76 6.51 -9.31
C GLU A 35 -3.92 6.17 -8.09
N VAL A 36 -4.22 5.03 -7.47
CA VAL A 36 -3.52 4.57 -6.28
C VAL A 36 -2.83 3.25 -6.60
N TRP A 37 -1.56 3.17 -6.26
CA TRP A 37 -0.75 1.97 -6.33
C TRP A 37 -0.33 1.57 -4.92
N GLY A 38 -0.21 0.27 -4.68
CA GLY A 38 0.38 -0.28 -3.47
C GLY A 38 1.84 -0.68 -3.73
N SER A 39 2.64 -0.73 -2.68
CA SER A 39 3.94 -1.40 -2.68
C SER A 39 3.86 -2.55 -1.68
N GLU A 40 4.06 -3.77 -2.16
CA GLU A 40 4.07 -4.95 -1.30
C GLU A 40 5.36 -5.02 -0.47
N ASP A 41 5.26 -5.47 0.78
CA ASP A 41 6.40 -5.66 1.69
C ASP A 41 7.26 -4.38 1.86
N SER A 42 6.62 -3.27 2.25
CA SER A 42 7.27 -1.96 2.42
C SER A 42 7.91 -1.45 1.12
N PHE A 43 9.22 -1.16 1.14
CA PHE A 43 9.98 -0.68 -0.01
C PHE A 43 10.36 -1.79 -0.99
N ASP A 44 10.24 -3.07 -0.61
CA ASP A 44 10.56 -4.19 -1.49
C ASP A 44 9.74 -4.14 -2.77
N GLY A 45 8.45 -3.84 -2.65
CA GLY A 45 7.57 -3.76 -3.80
C GLY A 45 7.84 -2.59 -4.72
N PHE A 46 8.48 -1.53 -4.20
CA PHE A 46 8.87 -0.37 -4.97
C PHE A 46 10.19 -0.60 -5.70
N ILE A 47 11.09 -1.39 -5.11
CA ILE A 47 12.43 -1.67 -5.63
C ILE A 47 12.41 -2.86 -6.60
N LYS A 48 11.62 -3.90 -6.29
CA LYS A 48 11.53 -5.12 -7.10
C LYS A 48 10.36 -5.05 -8.08
N PRO A 49 10.54 -5.48 -9.34
CA PRO A 49 9.46 -5.48 -10.31
C PRO A 49 8.33 -6.45 -9.91
N GLY A 50 7.10 -6.14 -10.32
CA GLY A 50 5.94 -7.04 -10.17
C GLY A 50 5.20 -6.97 -8.82
N LYS A 51 5.68 -6.17 -7.87
CA LYS A 51 5.13 -6.05 -6.51
C LYS A 51 4.44 -4.70 -6.25
N MET A 52 3.96 -4.06 -7.31
CA MET A 52 3.20 -2.82 -7.24
C MET A 52 1.76 -3.02 -7.76
N PRO A 53 0.84 -3.58 -6.96
CA PRO A 53 -0.54 -3.75 -7.39
C PRO A 53 -1.27 -2.41 -7.48
N ARG A 54 -2.21 -2.28 -8.43
CA ARG A 54 -3.13 -1.15 -8.46
C ARG A 54 -4.20 -1.32 -7.38
N LEU A 55 -4.43 -0.28 -6.58
CA LEU A 55 -5.45 -0.27 -5.56
C LEU A 55 -6.74 0.38 -6.08
N THR A 56 -7.78 -0.42 -6.21
CA THR A 56 -9.14 -0.05 -6.65
C THR A 56 -10.15 -0.20 -5.52
N PHE A 57 -11.41 0.20 -5.74
CA PHE A 57 -12.49 -0.07 -4.79
C PHE A 57 -12.64 -1.55 -4.42
N ASP A 58 -12.41 -2.44 -5.39
CA ASP A 58 -12.51 -3.87 -5.17
C ASP A 58 -11.31 -4.39 -4.37
N SER A 59 -10.10 -3.87 -4.62
CA SER A 59 -8.91 -4.25 -3.84
C SER A 59 -9.03 -3.95 -2.33
N VAL A 60 -9.82 -2.94 -1.95
CA VAL A 60 -10.02 -2.54 -0.54
C VAL A 60 -11.39 -2.94 0.02
N ARG A 61 -12.13 -3.80 -0.69
CA ARG A 61 -13.41 -4.35 -0.23
C ARG A 61 -13.17 -5.44 0.80
N GLY A 62 -13.91 -5.41 1.91
CA GLY A 62 -13.86 -6.48 2.92
C GLY A 62 -12.56 -6.57 3.74
N ILE A 63 -11.66 -5.60 3.63
CA ILE A 63 -10.34 -5.67 4.30
C ILE A 63 -10.36 -5.17 5.75
N LEU A 64 -11.41 -4.46 6.17
CA LEU A 64 -11.52 -3.91 7.53
C LEU A 64 -11.44 -4.95 8.66
N PRO A 65 -12.10 -6.12 8.58
CA PRO A 65 -11.99 -7.14 9.62
C PRO A 65 -10.72 -7.99 9.51
N ARG A 66 -9.90 -7.82 8.47
CA ARG A 66 -8.68 -8.62 8.28
C ARG A 66 -7.58 -8.10 9.19
N GLY A 67 -6.93 -9.03 9.90
CA GLY A 67 -5.70 -8.76 10.61
C GLY A 67 -4.57 -8.33 9.67
N GLY A 68 -3.62 -7.60 10.23
CA GLY A 68 -2.44 -7.11 9.54
C GLY A 68 -2.71 -6.09 8.42
N THR A 69 -1.96 -6.21 7.33
CA THR A 69 -2.02 -5.32 6.16
C THR A 69 -2.10 -6.10 4.84
N ILE A 70 -3.01 -5.71 3.94
CA ILE A 70 -3.13 -6.30 2.59
C ILE A 70 -1.91 -6.07 1.69
N LEU A 71 -1.04 -5.12 2.04
CA LEU A 71 0.23 -4.86 1.33
C LEU A 71 1.42 -5.54 1.99
N GLY A 72 1.24 -6.26 3.09
CA GLY A 72 2.38 -6.72 3.90
C GLY A 72 3.17 -5.56 4.52
N THR A 73 4.22 -5.92 5.25
CA THR A 73 5.18 -4.98 5.85
C THR A 73 6.45 -5.73 6.21
N THR A 74 7.57 -5.02 6.21
CA THR A 74 8.87 -5.52 6.67
C THR A 74 9.58 -4.45 7.48
N ASN A 75 10.30 -4.90 8.52
CA ASN A 75 11.20 -4.08 9.32
C ASN A 75 12.65 -4.09 8.79
N LYS A 76 12.92 -4.78 7.68
CA LYS A 76 14.27 -4.93 7.09
C LYS A 76 14.45 -4.20 5.75
N GLY A 77 13.37 -3.68 5.16
CA GLY A 77 13.40 -3.00 3.85
C GLY A 77 13.87 -1.55 3.94
N ASN A 78 15.15 -1.31 4.25
CA ASN A 78 15.73 0.04 4.22
C ASN A 78 16.07 0.43 2.77
N PRO A 79 15.39 1.43 2.16
CA PRO A 79 15.62 1.80 0.76
C PRO A 79 17.01 2.43 0.51
N PHE A 80 17.68 2.92 1.56
CA PHE A 80 19.03 3.50 1.47
C PHE A 80 20.14 2.48 1.74
N ARG A 81 19.80 1.28 2.21
CA ARG A 81 20.73 0.19 2.51
C ARG A 81 20.13 -1.14 2.06
N TYR A 82 19.68 -1.16 0.82
CA TYR A 82 19.07 -2.35 0.26
C TYR A 82 20.18 -3.36 -0.05
N PRO A 83 20.13 -4.60 0.49
CA PRO A 83 21.14 -5.60 0.16
C PRO A 83 21.06 -5.92 -1.34
N GLU A 84 22.22 -5.93 -2.01
CA GLU A 84 22.37 -6.35 -3.41
C GLU A 84 21.97 -7.82 -3.60
#